data_AF-A0A9D2GGA3-F1
#
_entry.id   AF-A0A9D2GGA3-F1
#
_cell.length_a   1.000
_cell.length_b   1.000
_cell.length_c   1.000
_cell.angle_alpha   90.00
_cell.angle_beta   90.00
_cell.angle_gamma   90.00
#
_symmetry.space_group_name_H-M   'P 1'
#
loop_
_entity.id
_entity.type
_entity.pdbx_description
1 polymer ?
#
loop_
_entity_poly.entity_id
_entity_poly.type
_entity_poly.pdbx_seq_one_letter_code
_entity_poly.pdbx_strand_id
1 'polypeptide(L)'
;MHDDFYQMYLEELEAVAEAGPEEERILLERLAAGEAEAAGRLIEGNLKRVLEYAKAYDGRGLPVNDLVQEANMALTALAAEWGGLQAEGDGAGGKTAGESFQEILRRRVRESIEAALEEQKREAEIEENVTARVNVLQEVSRVMAAELGREATVDELAEKMKMTAEEIRDIMKITLDAVNVETAAKMNLDGADGSAPEEE
;
A
#
# COMPACT_ATOMS: atom_id res chain seq x y z
N MET A 1 4.58 -9.68 13.99
CA MET A 1 4.22 -8.34 14.51
C MET A 1 3.05 -7.72 13.72
N HIS A 2 2.89 -7.96 12.41
CA HIS A 2 1.74 -7.45 11.63
C HIS A 2 0.37 -8.07 11.98
N ASP A 3 0.31 -9.38 12.25
CA ASP A 3 -0.96 -10.04 12.61
C ASP A 3 -1.58 -9.49 13.90
N ASP A 4 -0.76 -8.96 14.82
CA ASP A 4 -1.18 -8.45 16.12
C ASP A 4 -2.05 -7.20 15.99
N PHE A 5 -1.68 -6.28 15.09
CA PHE A 5 -2.45 -5.06 14.83
C PHE A 5 -3.77 -5.32 14.11
N TYR A 6 -3.81 -6.32 13.22
CA TYR A 6 -5.04 -6.69 12.54
C TYR A 6 -6.03 -7.35 13.50
N GLN A 7 -5.56 -8.22 14.40
CA GLN A 7 -6.42 -8.79 15.44
C GLN A 7 -6.94 -7.72 16.41
N MET A 8 -6.09 -6.79 16.85
CA MET A 8 -6.51 -5.66 17.68
C MET A 8 -7.60 -4.83 16.99
N TYR A 9 -7.45 -4.56 15.69
CA TYR A 9 -8.48 -3.87 14.91
C TYR A 9 -9.81 -4.63 14.88
N LEU A 10 -9.78 -5.96 14.71
CA LEU A 10 -11.00 -6.78 14.73
C LEU A 10 -11.67 -6.76 16.11
N GLU A 11 -10.91 -6.84 17.19
CA GLU A 11 -11.42 -6.75 18.56
C GLU A 11 -12.08 -5.39 18.83
N GLU A 12 -11.44 -4.29 18.44
CA GLU A 12 -12.03 -2.95 18.54
C GLU A 12 -13.31 -2.85 17.71
N LEU A 13 -13.31 -3.42 16.51
CA LEU A 13 -14.46 -3.41 15.62
C LEU A 13 -15.66 -4.18 16.20
N GLU A 14 -15.44 -5.25 16.98
CA GLU A 14 -16.52 -5.95 17.67
C GLU A 14 -17.32 -5.01 18.59
N ALA A 15 -16.64 -4.08 19.27
CA ALA A 15 -17.25 -3.11 20.17
C ALA A 15 -18.02 -1.98 19.43
N VAL A 16 -17.78 -1.79 18.13
CA VAL A 16 -18.46 -0.76 17.32
C VAL A 16 -19.85 -1.23 16.90
N ALA A 17 -20.87 -0.45 17.24
CA ALA A 17 -22.24 -0.71 16.83
C ALA A 17 -22.46 -0.33 15.36
N GLU A 18 -23.03 -1.24 14.57
CA GLU A 18 -23.45 -0.96 13.20
C GLU A 18 -24.52 0.13 13.18
N ALA A 19 -24.49 0.99 12.16
CA ALA A 19 -25.58 1.93 11.94
C ALA A 19 -26.78 1.19 11.32
N GLY A 20 -27.93 1.27 11.99
CA GLY A 20 -29.18 0.79 11.41
C GLY A 20 -29.59 1.62 10.18
N PRO A 21 -30.46 1.11 9.28
CA PRO A 21 -30.86 1.84 8.07
C PRO A 21 -31.45 3.22 8.34
N GLU A 22 -32.21 3.36 9.43
CA GLU A 22 -32.81 4.63 9.85
C GLU A 22 -31.77 5.61 10.41
N GLU A 23 -30.84 5.11 11.21
CA GLU A 23 -29.73 5.90 11.74
C GLU A 23 -28.83 6.41 10.61
N GLU A 24 -28.48 5.54 9.68
CA GLU A 24 -27.68 5.88 8.50
C GLU A 24 -28.34 7.00 7.68
N ARG A 25 -29.66 6.90 7.44
CA ARG A 25 -30.41 7.96 6.75
C ARG A 25 -30.29 9.30 7.47
N ILE A 26 -30.50 9.32 8.78
CA ILE A 26 -30.41 10.55 9.59
C ILE A 26 -28.99 11.13 9.54
N LEU A 27 -27.96 10.29 9.64
CA LEU A 27 -26.56 10.72 9.56
C LEU A 27 -26.24 11.33 8.19
N LEU A 28 -26.70 10.71 7.10
CA LEU A 28 -26.52 11.22 5.74
C LEU A 28 -27.23 12.55 5.50
N GLU A 29 -28.43 12.74 6.07
CA GLU A 29 -29.17 14.00 6.01
C GLU A 29 -28.45 15.11 6.77
N ARG A 30 -27.96 14.82 7.99
CA ARG A 30 -27.19 15.76 8.81
C ARG A 30 -25.86 16.13 8.15
N LEU A 31 -25.17 15.15 7.60
CA LEU A 31 -23.91 15.36 6.88
C LEU A 31 -24.13 16.24 5.64
N ALA A 32 -25.19 15.99 4.87
CA ALA A 32 -25.57 16.83 3.73
C ALA A 32 -26.00 18.26 4.14
N ALA A 33 -26.45 18.45 5.39
CA ALA A 33 -26.71 19.76 5.98
C ALA A 33 -25.45 20.47 6.48
N GLY A 34 -24.26 19.86 6.36
CA GLY A 34 -22.98 20.42 6.79
C GLY A 34 -22.58 20.09 8.22
N GLU A 35 -23.29 19.19 8.90
CA GLU A 35 -22.92 18.74 10.25
C GLU A 35 -21.77 17.72 10.18
N ALA A 36 -20.53 18.21 10.19
CA ALA A 36 -19.33 17.37 10.10
C ALA A 36 -19.22 16.30 11.20
N GLU A 37 -19.81 16.53 12.37
CA GLU A 37 -19.85 15.55 13.48
C GLU A 37 -20.59 14.25 13.10
N ALA A 38 -21.50 14.28 12.11
CA ALA A 38 -22.20 13.10 11.64
C ALA A 38 -21.28 12.14 10.84
N ALA A 39 -20.17 12.64 10.29
CA ALA A 39 -19.25 11.85 9.47
C ALA A 39 -18.59 10.72 10.28
N GLY A 40 -18.13 11.02 11.51
CA GLY A 40 -17.45 10.03 12.36
C GLY A 40 -18.35 8.84 12.65
N ARG A 41 -19.59 9.11 13.10
CA ARG A 41 -20.56 8.05 13.38
C ARG A 41 -20.98 7.28 12.12
N LEU A 42 -21.11 7.96 10.98
CA LEU A 42 -21.40 7.32 9.69
C LEU A 42 -20.27 6.36 9.29
N ILE A 43 -19.01 6.77 9.45
CA ILE A 43 -17.83 5.95 9.17
C ILE A 43 -17.83 4.73 10.09
N GLU A 44 -17.87 4.94 11.41
CA GLU A 44 -17.90 3.86 12.41
C GLU A 44 -19.01 2.84 12.14
N GLY A 45 -20.22 3.32 11.83
CA GLY A 45 -21.37 2.47 11.56
C GLY A 45 -21.25 1.60 10.31
N ASN A 46 -20.31 1.92 9.42
CA ASN A 46 -20.08 1.20 8.16
C ASN A 46 -18.79 0.36 8.15
N LEU A 47 -17.92 0.46 9.17
CA LEU A 47 -16.62 -0.24 9.20
C LEU A 47 -16.75 -1.77 9.01
N LYS A 48 -17.73 -2.42 9.65
CA LYS A 48 -17.97 -3.86 9.51
C LYS A 48 -18.33 -4.26 8.07
N ARG A 49 -19.19 -3.47 7.43
CA ARG A 49 -19.61 -3.71 6.04
C ARG A 49 -18.46 -3.48 5.06
N VAL A 50 -17.63 -2.48 5.31
CA VAL A 50 -16.41 -2.21 4.52
C VAL A 50 -15.39 -3.34 4.67
N LEU A 51 -15.21 -3.87 5.89
CA LEU A 51 -14.42 -5.06 6.14
C LEU A 51 -14.92 -6.27 5.34
N GLU A 52 -16.24 -6.49 5.27
CA GLU A 52 -16.82 -7.58 4.44
C GLU A 52 -16.50 -7.40 2.95
N TYR A 53 -16.57 -6.17 2.44
CA TYR A 53 -16.19 -5.87 1.06
C TYR A 53 -14.70 -6.14 0.80
N ALA A 54 -13.82 -5.73 1.71
CA ALA A 54 -12.38 -5.96 1.60
C ALA A 54 -12.01 -7.45 1.65
N LYS A 55 -12.65 -8.23 2.54
CA LYS A 55 -12.42 -9.68 2.68
C LYS A 55 -12.66 -10.47 1.38
N ALA A 56 -13.51 -9.98 0.47
CA ALA A 56 -13.73 -10.62 -0.83
C ALA A 56 -12.47 -10.62 -1.74
N TYR A 57 -11.48 -9.79 -1.41
CA TYR A 57 -10.21 -9.63 -2.12
C TYR A 57 -9.02 -10.30 -1.41
N ASP A 58 -9.26 -10.99 -0.30
CA ASP A 58 -8.21 -11.70 0.43
C ASP A 58 -7.47 -12.71 -0.48
N GLY A 59 -6.16 -12.82 -0.28
CA GLY A 59 -5.28 -13.69 -1.06
C GLY A 59 -5.03 -13.26 -2.51
N ARG A 60 -5.33 -12.00 -2.89
CA ARG A 60 -5.13 -11.50 -4.27
C ARG A 60 -3.85 -10.69 -4.50
N GLY A 61 -2.88 -10.78 -3.59
CA GLY A 61 -1.58 -10.13 -3.74
C GLY A 61 -1.36 -8.90 -2.87
N LEU A 62 -2.36 -8.48 -2.10
CA LEU A 62 -2.21 -7.52 -0.99
C LEU A 62 -2.61 -8.18 0.34
N PRO A 63 -1.90 -7.90 1.44
CA PRO A 63 -2.30 -8.28 2.79
C PRO A 63 -3.69 -7.77 3.15
N VAL A 64 -4.43 -8.54 3.96
CA VAL A 64 -5.81 -8.18 4.35
C VAL A 64 -5.88 -6.86 5.12
N ASN A 65 -4.85 -6.51 5.90
CA ASN A 65 -4.78 -5.21 6.57
C ASN A 65 -4.76 -4.06 5.55
N ASP A 66 -4.00 -4.18 4.47
CA ASP A 66 -3.88 -3.13 3.46
C ASP A 66 -5.17 -3.01 2.64
N LEU A 67 -5.79 -4.15 2.29
CA LEU A 67 -7.11 -4.17 1.66
C LEU A 67 -8.17 -3.45 2.52
N VAL A 68 -8.13 -3.64 3.83
CA VAL A 68 -9.03 -2.98 4.77
C VAL A 68 -8.72 -1.48 4.89
N GLN A 69 -7.45 -1.09 4.88
CA GLN A 69 -7.08 0.33 4.87
C GLN A 69 -7.60 1.05 3.61
N GLU A 70 -7.40 0.47 2.44
CA GLU A 70 -7.93 1.02 1.17
C GLU A 70 -9.45 1.19 1.20
N ALA A 71 -10.14 0.17 1.71
CA ALA A 71 -11.58 0.19 1.86
C ALA A 71 -12.05 1.29 2.84
N ASN A 72 -11.35 1.47 3.96
CA ASN A 72 -11.65 2.49 4.96
C ASN A 72 -11.35 3.92 4.44
N MET A 73 -10.31 4.08 3.64
CA MET A 73 -10.02 5.35 2.95
C MET A 73 -11.14 5.70 1.97
N ALA A 74 -11.63 4.74 1.18
CA ALA A 74 -12.75 4.96 0.27
C ALA A 74 -14.04 5.38 1.02
N LEU A 75 -14.34 4.76 2.16
CA LEU A 75 -15.46 5.14 3.02
C LEU A 75 -15.31 6.57 3.56
N THR A 76 -14.13 6.90 4.07
CA THR A 76 -13.84 8.22 4.65
C THR A 76 -13.93 9.32 3.60
N ALA A 77 -13.37 9.08 2.40
CA ALA A 77 -13.46 9.98 1.26
C ALA A 77 -14.91 10.17 0.82
N LEU A 78 -15.69 9.09 0.72
CA LEU A 78 -17.11 9.17 0.36
C LEU A 78 -17.93 9.96 1.39
N ALA A 79 -17.67 9.78 2.69
CA ALA A 79 -18.31 10.57 3.74
C ALA A 79 -17.96 12.06 3.62
N ALA A 80 -16.70 12.39 3.35
CA ALA A 80 -16.27 13.77 3.13
C ALA A 80 -16.92 14.41 1.89
N GLU A 81 -16.98 13.68 0.76
CA GLU A 81 -17.66 14.10 -0.47
C GLU A 81 -19.16 14.35 -0.20
N TRP A 82 -19.81 13.44 0.54
CA TRP A 82 -21.22 13.56 0.88
C TRP A 82 -21.53 14.79 1.74
N GLY A 83 -20.61 15.16 2.64
CA GLY A 83 -20.70 16.37 3.47
C GLY A 83 -20.33 17.67 2.76
N GLY A 84 -19.99 17.61 1.46
CA GLY A 84 -19.55 18.78 0.69
C GLY A 84 -18.16 19.30 1.08
N LEU A 85 -17.39 18.52 1.85
CA LEU A 85 -16.04 18.89 2.31
C LEU A 85 -14.97 18.68 1.23
N GLN A 86 -15.24 17.82 0.24
CA GLN A 86 -14.44 17.65 -0.97
C GLN A 86 -15.34 17.87 -2.19
N ALA A 87 -15.36 19.09 -2.72
CA ALA A 87 -16.11 19.44 -3.93
C ALA A 87 -15.28 19.38 -5.22
N GLU A 88 -13.96 19.16 -5.13
CA GLU A 88 -13.08 19.25 -6.31
C GLU A 88 -11.97 18.19 -6.24
N GLY A 89 -11.98 17.26 -7.20
CA GLY A 89 -10.93 16.28 -7.45
C GLY A 89 -11.37 15.24 -8.48
N ASP A 90 -10.56 15.02 -9.51
CA ASP A 90 -10.82 14.28 -10.77
C ASP A 90 -11.14 12.76 -10.65
N GLY A 91 -11.80 12.31 -9.58
CA GLY A 91 -12.08 10.90 -9.30
C GLY A 91 -13.45 10.42 -9.77
N ALA A 92 -13.52 10.03 -11.04
CA ALA A 92 -14.55 9.20 -11.68
C ALA A 92 -15.77 8.76 -10.83
N GLY A 93 -16.94 9.27 -11.21
CA GLY A 93 -18.23 8.78 -10.71
C GLY A 93 -18.96 9.80 -9.86
N GLY A 94 -19.33 10.93 -10.47
CA GLY A 94 -20.30 11.84 -9.87
C GLY A 94 -21.56 11.08 -9.49
N LYS A 95 -22.12 11.41 -8.32
CA LYS A 95 -23.38 10.85 -7.80
C LYS A 95 -24.44 10.78 -8.91
N THR A 96 -24.75 9.57 -9.37
CA THR A 96 -25.88 9.38 -10.30
C THR A 96 -27.15 9.73 -9.53
N ALA A 97 -28.01 10.55 -10.12
CA ALA A 97 -29.27 10.92 -9.49
C ALA A 97 -30.10 9.66 -9.17
N GLY A 98 -30.29 9.35 -7.88
CA GLY A 98 -31.10 8.23 -7.42
C GLY A 98 -30.34 7.01 -6.87
N GLU A 99 -29.00 6.98 -6.93
CA GLU A 99 -28.22 5.92 -6.28
C GLU A 99 -28.15 6.12 -4.76
N SER A 100 -28.29 5.01 -4.01
CA SER A 100 -28.16 5.00 -2.56
C SER A 100 -26.69 5.11 -2.13
N PHE A 101 -26.46 5.61 -0.91
CA PHE A 101 -25.11 5.69 -0.33
C PHE A 101 -24.39 4.34 -0.34
N GLN A 102 -25.11 3.26 -0.07
CA GLN A 102 -24.54 1.90 -0.02
C GLN A 102 -24.10 1.36 -1.38
N GLU A 103 -24.82 1.70 -2.45
CA GLU A 103 -24.43 1.34 -3.81
C GLU A 103 -23.15 2.06 -4.22
N ILE A 104 -23.07 3.36 -3.92
CA ILE A 104 -21.87 4.17 -4.19
C ILE A 104 -20.70 3.68 -3.34
N LEU A 105 -20.91 3.42 -2.05
CA LEU A 105 -19.89 2.91 -1.14
C LEU A 105 -19.29 1.59 -1.64
N ARG A 106 -20.13 0.63 -2.02
CA ARG A 106 -19.65 -0.65 -2.56
C ARG A 106 -18.79 -0.46 -3.81
N ARG A 107 -19.21 0.42 -4.72
CA ARG A 107 -18.45 0.72 -5.95
C ARG A 107 -17.11 1.39 -5.62
N ARG A 108 -17.11 2.42 -4.78
CA ARG A 108 -15.90 3.17 -4.39
C ARG A 108 -14.88 2.28 -3.68
N VAL A 109 -15.33 1.42 -2.76
CA VAL A 109 -14.46 0.44 -2.08
C VAL A 109 -13.83 -0.51 -3.10
N ARG A 110 -14.64 -1.04 -4.03
CA ARG A 110 -14.14 -1.89 -5.10
C ARG A 110 -13.08 -1.18 -5.95
N GLU A 111 -13.36 0.04 -6.42
CA GLU A 111 -12.44 0.82 -7.25
C GLU A 111 -11.13 1.10 -6.51
N SER A 112 -11.19 1.48 -5.24
CA SER A 112 -9.99 1.74 -4.41
C SER A 112 -9.12 0.50 -4.26
N ILE A 113 -9.73 -0.65 -3.93
CA ILE A 113 -8.99 -1.90 -3.77
C ILE A 113 -8.40 -2.38 -5.10
N GLU A 114 -9.16 -2.31 -6.19
CA GLU A 114 -8.68 -2.73 -7.51
C GLU A 114 -7.51 -1.84 -7.98
N ALA A 115 -7.56 -0.53 -7.71
CA ALA A 115 -6.46 0.38 -7.99
C ALA A 115 -5.20 0.05 -7.16
N ALA A 116 -5.36 -0.22 -5.86
CA ALA A 116 -4.23 -0.60 -5.00
C ALA A 116 -3.59 -1.92 -5.42
N LEU A 117 -4.39 -2.91 -5.83
CA LEU A 117 -3.88 -4.18 -6.35
C LEU A 117 -3.10 -4.00 -7.66
N GLU A 118 -3.56 -3.13 -8.55
CA GLU A 118 -2.86 -2.81 -9.79
C GLU A 118 -1.54 -2.07 -9.52
N GLU A 119 -1.54 -1.14 -8.57
CA GLU A 119 -0.34 -0.45 -8.10
C GLU A 119 0.72 -1.44 -7.61
N GLN A 120 0.32 -2.32 -6.69
CA GLN A 120 1.21 -3.33 -6.10
C GLN A 120 1.77 -4.28 -7.17
N LYS A 121 0.92 -4.68 -8.12
CA LYS A 121 1.35 -5.52 -9.23
C LYS A 121 2.39 -4.82 -10.10
N ARG A 122 2.15 -3.54 -10.43
CA ARG A 122 3.09 -2.74 -11.23
C ARG A 122 4.42 -2.57 -10.49
N GLU A 123 4.39 -2.33 -9.19
CA GLU A 123 5.61 -2.24 -8.38
C GLU A 123 6.41 -3.54 -8.41
N ALA A 124 5.74 -4.69 -8.22
CA ALA A 124 6.38 -6.00 -8.30
C ALA A 124 6.99 -6.29 -9.69
N GLU A 125 6.32 -5.89 -10.78
CA GLU A 125 6.87 -6.02 -12.14
C GLU A 125 8.13 -5.17 -12.35
N ILE A 126 8.15 -3.95 -11.78
CA ILE A 126 9.34 -3.08 -11.81
C ILE A 126 10.48 -3.73 -11.02
N GLU A 127 10.21 -4.23 -9.83
CA GLU A 127 11.19 -4.90 -8.98
C GLU A 127 11.80 -6.14 -9.65
N GLU A 128 10.96 -6.98 -10.28
CA GLU A 128 11.42 -8.13 -11.05
C GLU A 128 12.33 -7.71 -12.20
N ASN A 129 11.93 -6.70 -12.97
CA ASN A 129 12.72 -6.20 -14.09
C ASN A 129 14.08 -5.68 -13.63
N VAL A 130 14.10 -4.89 -12.56
CA VAL A 130 15.33 -4.35 -11.98
C VAL A 130 16.24 -5.47 -11.47
N THR A 131 15.68 -6.46 -10.76
CA THR A 131 16.42 -7.62 -10.27
C THR A 131 17.04 -8.43 -11.41
N ALA A 132 16.28 -8.65 -12.49
CA ALA A 132 16.79 -9.31 -13.69
C ALA A 132 17.96 -8.55 -14.32
N ARG A 133 17.88 -7.21 -14.42
CA ARG A 133 18.97 -6.36 -14.94
C ARG A 133 20.20 -6.41 -14.05
N VAL A 134 20.04 -6.39 -12.71
CA VAL A 134 21.15 -6.54 -11.75
C VAL A 134 21.86 -7.89 -11.94
N ASN A 135 21.12 -8.99 -12.05
CA ASN A 135 21.70 -10.31 -12.23
C ASN A 135 22.51 -10.43 -13.54
N VAL A 136 21.97 -9.90 -14.64
CA VAL A 136 22.69 -9.87 -15.92
C VAL A 136 23.95 -9.01 -15.83
N LEU A 137 23.89 -7.85 -15.18
CA LEU A 137 25.05 -6.98 -14.98
C LEU A 137 26.16 -7.69 -14.18
N GLN A 138 25.80 -8.37 -13.09
CA GLN A 138 26.76 -9.11 -12.27
C GLN A 138 27.41 -10.25 -13.06
N GLU A 139 26.64 -10.97 -13.88
CA GLU A 139 27.15 -12.04 -14.74
C GLU A 139 28.14 -11.50 -15.78
N VAL A 140 27.76 -10.45 -16.51
CA VAL A 140 28.61 -9.82 -17.53
C VAL A 140 29.87 -9.25 -16.90
N SER A 141 29.76 -8.57 -15.76
CA SER A 141 30.91 -8.02 -15.03
C SER A 141 31.90 -9.12 -14.64
N ARG A 142 31.41 -10.25 -14.12
CA ARG A 142 32.27 -11.40 -13.75
C ARG A 142 32.98 -12.01 -14.97
N VAL A 143 32.27 -12.19 -16.08
CA VAL A 143 32.85 -12.72 -17.33
C VAL A 143 33.92 -11.78 -17.85
N MET A 144 33.63 -10.48 -17.95
CA MET A 144 34.59 -9.49 -18.42
C MET A 144 35.79 -9.37 -17.49
N ALA A 145 35.59 -9.48 -16.17
CA ALA A 145 36.70 -9.44 -15.22
C ALA A 145 37.67 -10.62 -15.40
N ALA A 146 37.15 -11.81 -15.69
CA ALA A 146 37.96 -12.97 -16.02
C ALA A 146 38.69 -12.81 -17.36
N GLU A 147 38.05 -12.25 -18.38
CA GLU A 147 38.64 -12.00 -19.69
C GLU A 147 39.73 -10.91 -19.67
N LEU A 148 39.52 -9.83 -18.91
CA LEU A 148 40.41 -8.67 -18.83
C LEU A 148 41.51 -8.82 -17.76
N GLY A 149 41.33 -9.74 -16.80
CA GLY A 149 42.20 -9.87 -15.63
C GLY A 149 42.09 -8.71 -14.62
N ARG A 150 41.05 -7.88 -14.75
CA ARG A 150 40.71 -6.75 -13.87
C ARG A 150 39.21 -6.48 -13.94
N GLU A 151 38.67 -5.74 -12.99
CA GLU A 151 37.26 -5.29 -13.06
C GLU A 151 37.00 -4.49 -14.34
N ALA A 152 35.83 -4.74 -14.95
CA ALA A 152 35.36 -3.99 -16.11
C ALA A 152 34.92 -2.58 -15.68
N THR A 153 35.24 -1.60 -16.51
CA THR A 153 34.79 -0.21 -16.33
C THR A 153 33.31 -0.06 -16.73
N VAL A 154 32.66 1.00 -16.26
CA VAL A 154 31.26 1.30 -16.61
C VAL A 154 31.06 1.41 -18.13
N ASP A 155 31.99 2.04 -18.84
CA ASP A 155 31.89 2.22 -20.29
C ASP A 155 32.04 0.89 -21.05
N GLU A 156 32.92 0.00 -20.57
CA GLU A 156 33.09 -1.35 -21.13
C GLU A 156 31.84 -2.23 -20.90
N LEU A 157 31.23 -2.14 -19.71
CA LEU A 157 29.96 -2.83 -19.39
C LEU A 157 28.81 -2.29 -20.24
N ALA A 158 28.73 -0.97 -20.40
CA ALA A 158 27.73 -0.30 -21.22
C ALA A 158 27.80 -0.77 -22.68
N GLU A 159 29.00 -0.82 -23.27
CA GLU A 159 29.22 -1.33 -24.61
C GLU A 159 28.80 -2.81 -24.73
N LYS A 160 29.21 -3.67 -23.78
CA LYS A 160 28.91 -5.11 -23.81
C LYS A 160 27.41 -5.40 -23.66
N MET A 161 26.74 -4.67 -22.76
CA MET A 161 25.30 -4.83 -22.47
C MET A 161 24.40 -4.06 -23.44
N LYS A 162 24.97 -3.22 -24.32
CA LYS A 162 24.24 -2.34 -25.24
C LYS A 162 23.29 -1.39 -24.51
N MET A 163 23.80 -0.83 -23.43
CA MET A 163 23.10 0.11 -22.56
C MET A 163 23.92 1.38 -22.44
N THR A 164 23.30 2.45 -21.96
CA THR A 164 24.05 3.68 -21.66
C THR A 164 24.87 3.53 -20.38
N ALA A 165 25.97 4.26 -20.28
CA ALA A 165 26.76 4.31 -19.04
C ALA A 165 25.95 4.83 -17.84
N GLU A 166 24.92 5.65 -18.09
CA GLU A 166 23.99 6.13 -17.05
C GLU A 166 23.14 4.99 -16.50
N GLU A 167 22.49 4.20 -17.37
CA GLU A 167 21.69 3.05 -16.93
C GLU A 167 22.52 2.00 -16.16
N ILE A 168 23.78 1.79 -16.55
CA ILE A 168 24.68 0.91 -15.80
C ILE A 168 24.93 1.46 -14.39
N ARG A 169 25.19 2.77 -14.26
CA ARG A 169 25.38 3.41 -12.95
C ARG A 169 24.13 3.32 -12.08
N ASP A 170 22.95 3.48 -12.66
CA ASP A 170 21.68 3.37 -11.93
C ASP A 170 21.48 1.96 -11.37
N ILE A 171 21.73 0.93 -12.17
CA ILE A 171 21.65 -0.47 -11.71
C ILE A 171 22.68 -0.75 -10.60
N MET A 172 23.91 -0.26 -10.75
CA MET A 172 24.94 -0.42 -9.72
C MET A 172 24.56 0.28 -8.41
N LYS A 173 23.94 1.46 -8.50
CA LYS A 173 23.46 2.20 -7.32
C LYS A 173 22.36 1.44 -6.60
N ILE A 174 21.38 0.90 -7.32
CA ILE A 174 20.30 0.08 -6.73
C ILE A 174 20.88 -1.12 -5.99
N THR A 175 21.90 -1.77 -6.56
CA THR A 175 22.58 -2.91 -5.93
C THR A 175 23.25 -2.51 -4.61
N LEU A 176 23.90 -1.34 -4.56
CA LEU A 176 24.55 -0.83 -3.36
C LEU A 176 23.52 -0.45 -2.27
N ASP A 177 22.44 0.22 -2.67
CA ASP A 177 21.37 0.62 -1.77
C ASP A 177 20.71 -0.63 -1.13
N ALA A 178 20.50 -1.70 -1.90
CA ALA A 178 19.98 -2.98 -1.40
C ALA A 178 20.89 -3.61 -0.32
N VAL A 179 22.21 -3.64 -0.56
CA VAL A 179 23.19 -4.17 0.42
C VAL A 179 23.21 -3.32 1.70
N ASN A 180 23.11 -2.00 1.57
CA ASN A 180 23.08 -1.09 2.72
C ASN A 180 21.81 -1.30 3.57
N VAL A 181 20.64 -1.46 2.94
CA VAL A 181 19.38 -1.75 3.63
C VAL A 181 19.44 -3.10 4.36
N GLU A 182 19.96 -4.16 3.71
CA GLU A 182 20.10 -5.47 4.34
C GLU A 182 21.06 -5.42 5.54
N THR A 183 22.15 -4.66 5.42
CA THR A 183 23.13 -4.48 6.50
C THR A 183 22.51 -3.70 7.67
N ALA A 184 21.77 -2.63 7.41
CA ALA A 184 21.07 -1.87 8.44
C ALA A 184 20.00 -2.70 9.16
N ALA A 185 19.27 -3.55 8.43
CA ALA A 185 18.28 -4.46 9.00
C ALA A 185 18.94 -5.49 9.95
N LYS A 186 20.08 -6.06 9.58
CA LYS A 186 20.83 -7.01 10.44
C LYS A 186 21.34 -6.36 11.72
N MET A 187 21.86 -5.13 11.66
CA MET A 187 22.33 -4.42 12.87
C MET A 187 21.19 -4.15 13.87
N ASN A 188 19.97 -3.91 13.40
CA ASN A 188 18.81 -3.69 14.27
C ASN A 188 18.29 -4.99 14.91
N LEU A 189 18.51 -6.14 14.29
CA LEU A 189 18.14 -7.46 14.82
C LEU A 189 19.13 -7.96 15.87
N ASP A 190 20.43 -7.69 15.68
CA ASP A 190 21.48 -8.10 16.63
C ASP A 190 21.53 -7.21 17.89
N GLY A 191 20.91 -6.04 17.87
CA GLY A 191 20.80 -5.13 19.03
C GLY A 191 19.73 -5.50 20.06
N ALA A 192 18.92 -6.54 19.81
CA ALA A 192 17.82 -6.94 20.68
C ALA A 192 18.18 -8.05 21.69
N ASP A 193 19.40 -8.60 21.67
CA ASP A 193 19.91 -9.58 22.65
C ASP A 193 20.93 -8.96 23.63
N GLY A 194 20.59 -7.78 24.15
CA GLY A 194 21.34 -7.13 25.22
C GLY A 194 20.90 -7.65 26.58
N SER A 195 21.42 -8.81 26.98
CA SER A 195 21.38 -9.32 28.36
C SER A 195 21.69 -8.20 29.36
N ALA A 196 20.73 -7.90 30.23
CA ALA A 196 20.89 -6.96 31.34
C ALA A 196 22.01 -7.45 32.27
N PRO A 197 22.97 -6.60 32.68
CA PRO A 197 23.86 -6.96 33.76
C PRO A 197 23.06 -6.93 35.07
N GLU A 198 23.06 -8.04 35.80
CA GLU A 198 22.59 -8.12 37.18
C GLU A 198 23.40 -7.13 38.03
N GLU A 199 22.74 -6.16 38.65
CA GLU A 199 23.32 -5.25 39.63
C GLU A 199 23.47 -5.97 40.98
N GLU A 200 24.69 -6.06 41.51
CA GLU A 200 24.99 -6.31 42.94
C GLU A 200 25.06 -5.00 43.73
#